data_AF-A0A952V4G0-F1
#
_entry.id   AF-A0A952V4G0-F1
#
_cell.length_a   1.000
_cell.length_b   1.000
_cell.length_c   1.000
_cell.angle_alpha   90.00
_cell.angle_beta   90.00
_cell.angle_gamma   90.00
#
_symmetry.space_group_name_H-M   'P 1'
#
loop_
_entity.id
_entity.type
_entity.pdbx_description
1 polymer ?
#
loop_
_entity_poly.entity_id
_entity_poly.type
_entity_poly.pdbx_seq_one_letter_code
_entity_poly.pdbx_strand_id
1 'polypeptide(L)'
;MLAAACDIKDTQHEQNTYGPLVRVLGTSIDPTTAEVPADGVIQLSFDRYLLPSTITRQSYAIVDNQNQLLEALDLKTVYDPIARTVTIVGPLGPGVPWLTPGLEYKLVLGLPRDERSDLGGFRAIDRSPLEPSQNRQFSFRAGAVRGATTLDPPVDFCADVLPIFQARCSGATCHGAPAGTNPPRAASSLVLNSHDGLRLSAIGRVAQGANTGARAFTPASDGPVFGVDMALIAPGNPGASWLMYKIEMAPLPVVDAGPQPAYVCKRPGAAVPTPAQPYQALASPWNDRASDAERGRLGDYVLGREMPYPPVQPLTFQERQRIRMWITAGAEVRDCGDCTVVEPPDGGT
;
A
#
# COMPACT_ATOMS: atom_id res chain seq x y z
N MET A 1 -11.46 -4.07 -37.68
CA MET A 1 -12.30 -3.19 -36.85
C MET A 1 -11.58 -2.97 -35.52
N LEU A 2 -10.83 -1.86 -35.41
CA LEU A 2 -10.19 -1.43 -34.16
C LEU A 2 -11.16 -0.46 -33.49
N ALA A 3 -11.89 -0.93 -32.48
CA ALA A 3 -12.71 -0.06 -31.65
C ALA A 3 -11.76 0.71 -30.73
N ALA A 4 -11.48 1.96 -31.07
CA ALA A 4 -10.98 2.93 -30.12
C ALA A 4 -12.07 3.13 -29.07
N ALA A 5 -11.90 2.52 -27.89
CA ALA A 5 -12.67 2.88 -26.72
C ALA A 5 -12.20 4.28 -26.29
N CYS A 6 -12.76 5.30 -26.94
CA CYS A 6 -12.67 6.66 -26.44
C CYS A 6 -13.36 6.67 -25.08
N ASP A 7 -12.59 7.11 -24.09
CA ASP A 7 -13.04 7.45 -22.73
C ASP A 7 -14.41 8.13 -22.81
N ILE A 8 -15.44 7.46 -22.28
CA ILE A 8 -16.80 7.98 -22.33
C ILE A 8 -16.82 9.11 -21.31
N LYS A 9 -16.69 10.34 -21.83
CA LYS A 9 -17.07 11.57 -21.15
C LYS A 9 -18.46 11.34 -20.56
N ASP A 10 -18.60 11.46 -19.23
CA ASP A 10 -19.76 11.12 -18.38
C ASP A 10 -19.70 9.77 -17.65
N THR A 11 -18.60 9.03 -17.70
CA THR A 11 -18.36 7.93 -16.76
C THR A 11 -18.07 8.50 -15.37
N GLN A 12 -19.01 8.30 -14.45
CA GLN A 12 -18.99 8.20 -12.97
C GLN A 12 -18.03 9.05 -12.10
N HIS A 13 -16.87 9.50 -12.57
CA HIS A 13 -15.85 10.24 -11.82
C HIS A 13 -16.31 11.61 -11.29
N GLU A 14 -17.39 12.19 -11.83
CA GLU A 14 -17.98 13.45 -11.34
C GLU A 14 -19.24 13.26 -10.49
N GLN A 15 -19.84 12.06 -10.46
CA GLN A 15 -20.99 11.81 -9.60
C GLN A 15 -20.52 11.40 -8.21
N ASN A 16 -20.91 12.17 -7.19
CA ASN A 16 -20.72 11.87 -5.76
C ASN A 16 -21.47 10.58 -5.39
N THR A 17 -20.94 9.42 -5.79
CA THR A 17 -21.41 8.12 -5.35
C THR A 17 -20.54 7.72 -4.17
N TYR A 18 -20.97 8.10 -2.97
CA TYR A 18 -20.39 7.56 -1.75
C TYR A 18 -20.80 6.09 -1.64
N GLY A 19 -19.83 5.20 -1.45
CA GLY A 19 -20.13 3.83 -1.05
C GLY A 19 -20.54 3.74 0.42
N PRO A 20 -20.68 2.53 0.97
CA PRO A 20 -20.96 2.33 2.39
C PRO A 20 -19.95 3.04 3.31
N LEU A 21 -20.43 3.47 4.48
CA LEU A 21 -19.61 4.09 5.51
C LEU A 21 -18.47 3.16 5.96
N VAL A 22 -17.34 3.76 6.33
CA VAL A 22 -16.14 3.05 6.81
C VAL A 22 -16.34 2.61 8.26
N ARG A 23 -15.94 1.39 8.59
CA ARG A 23 -15.97 0.87 9.96
C ARG A 23 -14.58 0.54 10.45
N VAL A 24 -14.31 0.88 11.71
CA VAL A 24 -13.15 0.36 12.44
C VAL A 24 -13.47 -1.08 12.83
N LEU A 25 -12.69 -2.03 12.35
CA LEU A 25 -12.89 -3.44 12.67
C LEU A 25 -12.27 -3.81 14.02
N GLY A 26 -11.09 -3.27 14.30
CA GLY A 26 -10.30 -3.60 15.47
C GLY A 26 -9.25 -2.55 15.80
N THR A 27 -8.66 -2.69 16.99
CA THR A 27 -7.58 -1.86 17.49
C THR A 27 -6.53 -2.74 18.17
N SER A 28 -5.26 -2.31 18.20
CA SER A 28 -4.18 -2.99 18.93
C SER A 28 -4.16 -2.67 20.42
N ILE A 29 -5.05 -1.81 20.91
CA ILE A 29 -5.25 -1.57 22.34
C ILE A 29 -5.77 -2.88 22.95
N ASP A 30 -5.01 -3.47 23.88
CA ASP A 30 -5.35 -4.76 24.49
C ASP A 30 -6.77 -4.72 25.08
N PRO A 31 -7.72 -5.54 24.60
CA PRO A 31 -9.09 -5.48 25.09
C PRO A 31 -9.24 -5.90 26.56
N THR A 32 -8.26 -6.62 27.10
CA THR A 32 -8.25 -7.18 28.45
C THR A 32 -7.65 -6.22 29.46
N THR A 33 -6.53 -5.58 29.11
CA THR A 33 -5.80 -4.68 30.01
C THR A 33 -5.97 -3.20 29.67
N ALA A 34 -6.47 -2.90 28.47
CA ALA A 34 -6.47 -1.58 27.86
C ALA A 34 -5.07 -0.94 27.87
N GLU A 35 -3.99 -1.72 27.79
CA GLU A 35 -2.62 -1.21 27.87
C GLU A 35 -1.96 -1.03 26.49
N VAL A 36 -1.21 0.05 26.32
CA VAL A 36 -0.28 0.28 25.19
C VAL A 36 1.11 0.57 25.77
N PRO A 37 2.19 -0.13 25.36
CA PRO A 37 3.54 0.19 25.84
C PRO A 37 3.91 1.65 25.58
N ALA A 38 4.70 2.27 26.46
CA ALA A 38 5.05 3.69 26.33
C ALA A 38 5.85 4.01 25.05
N ASP A 39 6.57 3.03 24.52
CA ASP A 39 7.31 3.01 23.26
C ASP A 39 6.59 2.18 22.16
N GLY A 40 5.34 1.84 22.42
CA GLY A 40 4.49 1.03 21.56
C GLY A 40 3.88 1.83 20.41
N VAL A 41 2.94 1.21 19.73
CA VAL A 41 2.19 1.81 18.64
C VAL A 41 0.71 1.52 18.80
N ILE A 42 -0.13 2.32 18.17
CA ILE A 42 -1.57 2.04 18.09
C ILE A 42 -1.91 1.72 16.64
N GLN A 43 -2.45 0.53 16.39
CA GLN A 43 -2.91 0.12 15.08
C GLN A 43 -4.44 0.03 15.06
N LEU A 44 -5.05 0.48 13.99
CA LEU A 44 -6.49 0.40 13.72
C LEU A 44 -6.67 -0.41 12.43
N SER A 45 -7.64 -1.32 12.39
CA SER A 45 -8.02 -2.04 11.16
C SER A 45 -9.36 -1.52 10.62
N PHE A 46 -9.53 -1.55 9.30
CA PHE A 46 -10.71 -1.02 8.61
C PHE A 46 -11.27 -2.03 7.61
N ASP A 47 -12.56 -1.95 7.32
CA ASP A 47 -13.24 -2.80 6.33
C ASP A 47 -13.09 -2.31 4.89
N ARG A 48 -12.78 -1.03 4.69
CA ARG A 48 -12.64 -0.35 3.40
C ARG A 48 -11.18 0.03 3.10
N TYR A 49 -10.84 0.19 1.82
CA TYR A 49 -9.60 0.88 1.44
C TYR A 49 -9.71 2.37 1.77
N LEU A 50 -8.75 2.89 2.51
CA LEU A 50 -8.71 4.30 2.89
C LEU A 50 -8.07 5.19 1.82
N LEU A 51 -8.54 6.44 1.76
CA LEU A 51 -7.98 7.50 0.93
C LEU A 51 -6.69 8.04 1.59
N PRO A 52 -5.51 7.87 0.96
CA PRO A 52 -4.22 8.21 1.58
C PRO A 52 -4.12 9.65 2.10
N SER A 53 -4.68 10.62 1.37
CA SER A 53 -4.66 12.04 1.76
C SER A 53 -5.42 12.34 3.06
N THR A 54 -6.24 11.41 3.55
CA THR A 54 -6.98 11.52 4.82
C THR A 54 -6.31 10.76 5.96
N ILE A 55 -5.19 10.08 5.70
CA ILE A 55 -4.47 9.28 6.69
C ILE A 55 -3.40 10.17 7.32
N THR A 56 -3.89 11.24 7.95
CA THR A 56 -3.07 12.30 8.53
C THR A 56 -3.28 12.36 10.03
N ARG A 57 -2.45 13.15 10.71
CA ARG A 57 -2.65 13.41 12.14
C ARG A 57 -4.01 14.05 12.42
N GLN A 58 -4.54 14.85 11.50
CA GLN A 58 -5.81 15.55 11.65
C GLN A 58 -7.01 14.59 11.72
N SER A 59 -6.82 13.31 11.41
CA SER A 59 -7.87 12.29 11.46
C SER A 59 -8.14 11.70 12.83
N TYR A 60 -7.31 12.01 13.82
CA TYR A 60 -7.50 11.57 15.19
C TYR A 60 -6.92 12.56 16.20
N ALA A 61 -7.27 12.36 17.46
CA ALA A 61 -6.66 13.02 18.60
C ALA A 61 -6.32 11.98 19.67
N ILE A 62 -5.20 12.15 20.35
CA ILE A 62 -4.89 11.43 21.58
C ILE A 62 -4.94 12.46 22.70
N VAL A 63 -5.80 12.24 23.69
CA VAL A 63 -5.96 13.13 24.83
C VAL A 63 -5.68 12.37 26.13
N ASP A 64 -5.24 13.06 27.17
CA ASP A 64 -5.10 12.48 28.51
C ASP A 64 -6.44 12.42 29.28
N ASN A 65 -6.40 12.00 30.54
CA ASN A 65 -7.58 11.93 31.40
C ASN A 65 -8.14 13.32 31.82
N GLN A 66 -7.41 14.41 31.60
CA GLN A 66 -7.92 15.78 31.70
C GLN A 66 -8.44 16.32 30.36
N ASN A 67 -8.55 15.48 29.33
CA ASN A 67 -8.88 15.84 27.95
C ASN A 67 -7.92 16.89 27.35
N GLN A 68 -6.68 17.00 27.85
CA GLN A 68 -5.64 17.78 27.20
C GLN A 68 -5.10 16.98 26.03
N LEU A 69 -4.92 17.66 24.90
CA LEU A 69 -4.34 17.06 23.71
C LEU A 69 -2.88 16.71 23.98
N LEU A 70 -2.47 15.49 23.63
CA LEU A 70 -1.07 15.12 23.65
C LEU A 70 -0.33 16.01 22.63
N GLU A 71 0.47 16.96 23.13
CA GLU A 71 1.14 18.00 22.34
C GLU A 71 2.26 17.48 21.42
N ALA A 72 2.39 16.16 21.23
CA ALA A 72 3.26 15.58 20.22
C ALA A 72 2.71 15.93 18.82
N LEU A 73 3.05 17.12 18.32
CA LEU A 73 2.56 17.66 17.04
C LEU A 73 2.99 16.82 15.83
N ASP A 74 3.98 15.94 16.01
CA ASP A 74 4.60 15.19 14.91
C ASP A 74 4.33 13.68 14.98
N LEU A 75 3.21 13.25 15.57
CA LEU A 75 2.78 11.84 15.47
C LEU A 75 2.77 11.40 14.00
N LYS A 76 3.39 10.26 13.72
CA LYS A 76 3.47 9.71 12.37
C LYS A 76 2.37 8.68 12.19
N THR A 77 1.81 8.66 10.98
CA THR A 77 0.74 7.75 10.60
C THR A 77 1.18 6.97 9.36
N VAL A 78 1.10 5.65 9.43
CA VAL A 78 1.47 4.76 8.31
C VAL A 78 0.25 3.95 7.91
N TYR A 79 -0.09 3.96 6.62
CA TYR A 79 -1.17 3.15 6.08
C TYR A 79 -0.65 1.89 5.41
N ASP A 80 -1.18 0.74 5.80
CA ASP A 80 -1.02 -0.52 5.10
C ASP A 80 -2.27 -0.82 4.26
N PRO A 81 -2.23 -0.64 2.93
CA PRO A 81 -3.36 -0.96 2.08
C PRO A 81 -3.65 -2.47 2.00
N ILE A 82 -2.69 -3.36 2.25
CA ILE A 82 -2.88 -4.81 2.15
C ILE A 82 -3.72 -5.33 3.33
N ALA A 83 -3.34 -4.97 4.57
CA ALA A 83 -4.14 -5.33 5.75
C ALA A 83 -5.28 -4.34 6.05
N ARG A 84 -5.35 -3.22 5.31
CA ARG A 84 -6.22 -2.05 5.60
C ARG A 84 -6.08 -1.61 7.05
N THR A 85 -4.85 -1.38 7.46
CA THR A 85 -4.54 -0.90 8.81
C THR A 85 -3.88 0.47 8.79
N VAL A 86 -4.19 1.29 9.79
CA VAL A 86 -3.49 2.54 10.06
C VAL A 86 -2.71 2.36 11.34
N THR A 87 -1.42 2.65 11.30
CA THR A 87 -0.57 2.61 12.48
C THR A 87 -0.13 4.01 12.88
N ILE A 88 -0.38 4.36 14.14
CA ILE A 88 -0.01 5.60 14.79
C ILE A 88 1.23 5.32 15.64
N VAL A 89 2.29 6.07 15.39
CA VAL A 89 3.57 5.95 16.11
C VAL A 89 4.01 7.30 16.65
N GLY A 90 4.82 7.26 17.71
CA GLY A 90 5.45 8.46 18.27
C GLY A 90 6.27 9.24 17.24
N PRO A 91 6.60 10.52 17.54
CA PRO A 91 7.27 11.41 16.59
C PRO A 91 8.64 10.90 16.13
N LEU A 92 9.35 10.20 17.02
CA LEU A 92 10.67 9.63 16.76
C LEU A 92 10.59 8.21 16.17
N GLY A 93 9.40 7.69 15.89
CA GLY A 93 9.17 6.36 15.34
C GLY A 93 8.92 5.28 16.40
N PRO A 94 8.76 4.01 15.97
CA PRO A 94 8.48 2.89 16.87
C PRO A 94 9.69 2.58 17.78
N GLY A 95 9.41 2.08 18.99
CA GLY A 95 10.43 1.71 19.97
C GLY A 95 11.07 2.89 20.72
N VAL A 96 10.62 4.12 20.45
CA VAL A 96 11.01 5.32 21.21
C VAL A 96 9.83 5.74 22.08
N PRO A 97 10.01 5.91 23.41
CA PRO A 97 8.92 6.31 24.29
C PRO A 97 8.27 7.64 23.87
N TRP A 98 6.94 7.66 23.79
CA TRP A 98 6.15 8.85 23.44
C TRP A 98 4.87 9.01 24.29
N LEU A 99 4.57 8.02 25.13
CA LEU A 99 3.54 8.09 26.17
C LEU A 99 4.21 8.10 27.56
N THR A 100 3.55 8.70 28.54
CA THR A 100 4.02 8.69 29.93
C THR A 100 3.48 7.45 30.65
N PRO A 101 4.33 6.51 31.11
CA PRO A 101 3.88 5.30 31.79
C PRO A 101 2.94 5.59 32.96
N GLY A 102 1.89 4.78 33.09
CA GLY A 102 0.88 4.87 34.14
C GLY A 102 -0.24 5.88 33.89
N LEU A 103 -0.10 6.80 32.91
CA LEU A 103 -1.17 7.72 32.55
C LEU A 103 -2.24 7.05 31.67
N GLU A 104 -3.47 7.51 31.84
CA GLU A 104 -4.60 7.13 31.00
C GLU A 104 -4.78 8.14 29.87
N TYR A 105 -5.00 7.59 28.68
CA TYR A 105 -5.19 8.29 27.44
C TYR A 105 -6.47 7.83 26.75
N LYS A 106 -6.90 8.61 25.77
CA LYS A 106 -8.03 8.31 24.92
C LYS A 106 -7.71 8.69 23.48
N LEU A 107 -7.76 7.71 22.60
CA LEU A 107 -7.76 7.92 21.16
C LEU A 107 -9.17 8.27 20.70
N VAL A 108 -9.33 9.40 20.03
CA VAL A 108 -10.59 9.90 19.48
C VAL A 108 -10.45 9.99 17.97
N LEU A 109 -11.28 9.26 17.22
CA LEU A 109 -11.30 9.36 15.76
C LEU A 109 -12.25 10.45 15.32
N GLY A 110 -11.73 11.39 14.54
CA GLY A 110 -12.50 12.52 14.02
C GLY A 110 -13.51 12.10 12.95
N LEU A 111 -14.58 12.87 12.83
CA LEU A 111 -15.41 12.89 11.63
C LEU A 111 -15.12 14.18 10.87
N PRO A 112 -15.09 14.14 9.53
CA PRO A 112 -15.00 15.35 8.75
C PRO A 112 -16.20 16.26 9.02
N ARG A 113 -15.95 17.56 9.18
CA ARG A 113 -17.00 18.58 9.31
C ARG A 113 -17.62 18.92 7.97
N ASP A 114 -16.79 18.96 6.93
CA ASP A 114 -17.20 19.12 5.54
C ASP A 114 -16.71 17.91 4.74
N GLU A 115 -17.64 17.30 4.01
CA GLU A 115 -17.35 16.13 3.19
C GLU A 115 -16.31 16.40 2.09
N ARG A 116 -16.16 17.65 1.63
CA ARG A 116 -15.33 17.98 0.46
C ARG A 116 -13.97 18.59 0.79
N SER A 117 -13.90 19.48 1.77
CA SER A 117 -12.69 20.26 2.05
C SER A 117 -11.96 19.84 3.33
N ASP A 118 -12.61 19.07 4.21
CA ASP A 118 -12.00 18.68 5.48
C ASP A 118 -11.08 17.46 5.31
N LEU A 119 -9.78 17.69 5.56
CA LEU A 119 -8.76 16.64 5.63
C LEU A 119 -8.83 15.86 6.96
N GLY A 120 -9.66 16.31 7.91
CA GLY A 120 -9.95 15.61 9.13
C GLY A 120 -10.86 14.40 8.94
N GLY A 121 -10.56 13.35 9.71
CA GLY A 121 -11.28 12.07 9.74
C GLY A 121 -10.83 11.10 8.67
N PHE A 122 -10.85 9.80 8.98
CA PHE A 122 -10.55 8.76 8.01
C PHE A 122 -11.67 8.64 6.99
N ARG A 123 -11.30 8.43 5.72
CA ARG A 123 -12.24 8.21 4.62
C ARG A 123 -11.81 7.04 3.75
N ALA A 124 -12.76 6.37 3.15
CA ALA A 124 -12.48 5.43 2.08
C ALA A 124 -12.07 6.16 0.79
N ILE A 125 -11.49 5.41 -0.17
CA ILE A 125 -11.11 5.91 -1.51
C ILE A 125 -12.26 6.57 -2.28
N ASP A 126 -13.50 6.14 -2.01
CA ASP A 126 -14.75 6.71 -2.51
C ASP A 126 -15.24 7.93 -1.70
N ARG A 127 -14.40 8.41 -0.78
CA ARG A 127 -14.63 9.51 0.17
C ARG A 127 -15.67 9.24 1.25
N SER A 128 -16.21 8.02 1.34
CA SER A 128 -17.15 7.69 2.42
C SER A 128 -16.48 7.86 3.79
N PRO A 129 -17.12 8.58 4.73
CA PRO A 129 -16.54 8.82 6.06
C PRO A 129 -16.69 7.59 6.96
N LEU A 130 -16.09 7.68 8.16
CA LEU A 130 -16.37 6.73 9.24
C LEU A 130 -17.86 6.73 9.62
N GLU A 131 -18.34 5.55 10.01
CA GLU A 131 -19.68 5.31 10.54
C GLU A 131 -19.96 6.19 11.79
N PRO A 132 -20.84 7.20 11.72
CA PRO A 132 -21.10 8.12 12.82
C PRO A 132 -21.71 7.46 14.05
N SER A 133 -22.39 6.32 13.89
CA SER A 133 -22.96 5.56 15.00
C SER A 133 -21.97 4.63 15.71
N GLN A 134 -20.79 4.39 15.12
CA GLN A 134 -19.78 3.50 15.69
C GLN A 134 -19.05 4.15 16.88
N ASN A 135 -18.61 3.35 17.85
CA ASN A 135 -17.64 3.80 18.85
C ASN A 135 -16.33 4.27 18.18
N ARG A 136 -15.96 5.53 18.43
CA ARG A 136 -14.74 6.18 17.91
C ARG A 136 -13.80 6.65 19.02
N GLN A 137 -14.07 6.23 20.25
CA GLN A 137 -13.26 6.57 21.41
C GLN A 137 -12.70 5.30 22.03
N PHE A 138 -11.38 5.24 22.16
CA PHE A 138 -10.66 4.10 22.71
C PHE A 138 -9.78 4.58 23.85
N SER A 139 -10.19 4.27 25.08
CA SER A 139 -9.40 4.57 26.27
C SER A 139 -8.32 3.51 26.45
N PHE A 140 -7.13 3.93 26.86
CA PHE A 140 -6.01 3.04 27.16
C PHE A 140 -5.10 3.64 28.22
N ARG A 141 -4.33 2.79 28.89
CA ARG A 141 -3.27 3.18 29.82
C ARG A 141 -1.91 2.95 29.16
N ALA A 142 -0.98 3.88 29.34
CA ALA A 142 0.39 3.67 28.93
C ALA A 142 1.11 2.71 29.89
N GLY A 143 1.61 1.60 29.37
CA GLY A 143 2.40 0.62 30.09
C GLY A 143 3.88 1.01 30.23
N ALA A 144 4.68 0.10 30.77
CA ALA A 144 6.14 0.24 30.76
C ALA A 144 6.69 0.18 29.33
N VAL A 145 7.89 0.75 29.13
CA VAL A 145 8.68 0.59 27.90
C VAL A 145 9.03 -0.89 27.73
N ARG A 146 8.81 -1.46 26.54
CA ARG A 146 9.09 -2.88 26.27
C ARG A 146 10.36 -3.10 25.44
N GLY A 147 10.84 -2.09 24.72
CA GLY A 147 12.00 -2.18 23.84
C GLY A 147 11.64 -2.92 22.54
N ALA A 148 11.99 -2.32 21.40
CA ALA A 148 11.83 -2.85 20.05
C ALA A 148 10.39 -3.33 19.70
N THR A 149 9.55 -2.39 19.28
CA THR A 149 8.28 -2.67 18.60
C THR A 149 8.44 -2.57 17.08
N THR A 150 9.36 -3.36 16.50
CA THR A 150 9.44 -3.46 15.03
C THR A 150 8.11 -4.00 14.52
N LEU A 151 7.30 -3.12 13.93
CA LEU A 151 6.00 -3.45 13.36
C LEU A 151 6.11 -4.43 12.20
N ASP A 152 7.11 -4.16 11.37
CA ASP A 152 7.37 -4.91 10.16
C ASP A 152 8.65 -5.72 10.38
N PRO A 153 8.62 -7.05 10.12
CA PRO A 153 9.83 -7.83 10.01
C PRO A 153 10.82 -7.21 9.01
N PRO A 154 12.14 -7.34 9.24
CA PRO A 154 13.14 -6.91 8.26
C PRO A 154 12.87 -7.53 6.88
N VAL A 155 13.08 -6.74 5.84
CA VAL A 155 12.87 -7.13 4.44
C VAL A 155 14.11 -6.82 3.63
N ASP A 156 14.55 -7.77 2.80
CA ASP A 156 15.63 -7.57 1.85
C ASP A 156 15.10 -7.63 0.42
N PHE A 157 15.39 -6.61 -0.38
CA PHE A 157 14.89 -6.54 -1.75
C PHE A 157 15.30 -7.78 -2.58
N CYS A 158 16.56 -8.20 -2.51
CA CYS A 158 17.08 -9.29 -3.35
C CYS A 158 16.60 -10.67 -2.91
N ALA A 159 16.47 -10.91 -1.60
CA ALA A 159 16.03 -12.18 -1.06
C ALA A 159 14.50 -12.30 -1.01
N ASP A 160 13.79 -11.23 -0.70
CA ASP A 160 12.35 -11.30 -0.40
C ASP A 160 11.46 -10.77 -1.53
N VAL A 161 11.86 -9.71 -2.24
CA VAL A 161 10.95 -8.94 -3.11
C VAL A 161 11.17 -9.25 -4.59
N LEU A 162 12.41 -9.19 -5.06
CA LEU A 162 12.75 -9.47 -6.45
C LEU A 162 12.29 -10.87 -6.89
N PRO A 163 12.45 -11.94 -6.08
CA PRO A 163 11.94 -13.26 -6.45
C PRO A 163 10.42 -13.28 -6.63
N ILE A 164 9.67 -12.52 -5.84
CA ILE A 164 8.22 -12.38 -5.98
C ILE A 164 7.90 -11.74 -7.33
N PHE A 165 8.53 -10.62 -7.66
CA PHE A 165 8.31 -9.94 -8.93
C PHE A 165 8.68 -10.81 -10.13
N GLN A 166 9.81 -11.51 -10.08
CA GLN A 166 10.25 -12.41 -11.14
C GLN A 166 9.26 -13.56 -11.34
N ALA A 167 8.84 -14.21 -10.26
CA ALA A 167 7.95 -15.37 -10.33
C ALA A 167 6.50 -15.02 -10.66
N ARG A 168 6.02 -13.84 -10.24
CA ARG A 168 4.58 -13.50 -10.24
C ARG A 168 4.20 -12.39 -11.20
N CYS A 169 5.15 -11.58 -11.65
CA CYS A 169 4.84 -10.36 -12.43
C CYS A 169 5.62 -10.25 -13.75
N SER A 170 6.77 -10.91 -13.88
CA SER A 170 7.77 -10.53 -14.89
C SER A 170 7.87 -11.42 -16.14
N GLY A 171 6.76 -11.98 -16.61
CA GLY A 171 6.74 -12.66 -17.91
C GLY A 171 7.03 -11.72 -19.10
N ALA A 172 7.47 -12.24 -20.25
CA ALA A 172 7.82 -11.40 -21.42
C ALA A 172 6.62 -10.66 -22.03
N THR A 173 5.40 -11.13 -21.78
CA THR A 173 4.16 -10.42 -22.15
C THR A 173 3.63 -9.53 -21.02
N CYS A 174 4.28 -9.56 -19.85
CA CYS A 174 3.88 -8.84 -18.65
C CYS A 174 4.95 -7.77 -18.34
N HIS A 175 5.59 -7.82 -17.18
CA HIS A 175 6.54 -6.80 -16.71
C HIS A 175 8.00 -7.26 -16.76
N GLY A 176 8.35 -8.17 -17.67
CA GLY A 176 9.72 -8.60 -17.90
C GLY A 176 10.49 -7.67 -18.84
N ALA A 177 11.80 -7.53 -18.62
CA ALA A 177 12.69 -6.92 -19.60
C ALA A 177 12.57 -7.68 -20.94
N PRO A 178 12.47 -6.97 -22.07
CA PRO A 178 12.34 -7.61 -23.37
C PRO A 178 13.56 -8.46 -23.72
N ALA A 179 13.34 -9.72 -24.10
CA ALA A 179 14.39 -10.56 -24.65
C ALA A 179 14.61 -10.22 -26.14
N GLY A 180 15.66 -9.45 -26.43
CA GLY A 180 16.34 -9.49 -27.72
C GLY A 180 15.60 -9.05 -28.99
N THR A 181 14.52 -8.26 -28.93
CA THR A 181 13.93 -7.68 -30.15
C THR A 181 13.43 -6.25 -29.96
N ASN A 182 13.11 -5.61 -31.09
CA ASN A 182 12.76 -4.20 -31.23
C ASN A 182 11.32 -4.09 -31.81
N PRO A 183 10.31 -3.62 -31.05
CA PRO A 183 10.32 -3.48 -29.60
C PRO A 183 9.17 -4.25 -28.93
N PRO A 184 9.39 -5.49 -28.42
CA PRO A 184 8.83 -5.91 -27.16
C PRO A 184 9.05 -4.81 -26.12
N ARG A 185 7.95 -4.26 -25.61
CA ARG A 185 7.94 -3.32 -24.50
C ARG A 185 7.28 -4.01 -23.33
N ALA A 186 7.87 -3.91 -22.15
CA ALA A 186 7.22 -4.36 -20.94
C ALA A 186 5.86 -3.66 -20.80
N ALA A 187 4.86 -4.38 -20.31
CA ALA A 187 3.51 -3.85 -20.12
C ALA A 187 3.56 -2.58 -19.26
N SER A 188 2.87 -1.54 -19.72
CA SER A 188 2.88 -0.21 -19.09
C SER A 188 4.27 0.41 -18.89
N SER A 189 5.27 -0.01 -19.70
CA SER A 189 6.67 0.39 -19.56
C SER A 189 7.25 0.11 -18.17
N LEU A 190 6.73 -0.91 -17.48
CA LEU A 190 7.12 -1.31 -16.13
C LEU A 190 7.96 -2.60 -16.21
N VAL A 191 9.19 -2.54 -15.72
CA VAL A 191 10.14 -3.67 -15.70
C VAL A 191 10.38 -4.09 -14.25
N LEU A 192 9.93 -5.28 -13.87
CA LEU A 192 9.95 -5.80 -12.50
C LEU A 192 10.97 -6.94 -12.27
N ASN A 193 11.60 -7.47 -13.33
CA ASN A 193 12.55 -8.60 -13.20
C ASN A 193 13.99 -8.22 -12.84
N SER A 194 14.29 -6.94 -12.64
CA SER A 194 15.64 -6.47 -12.32
C SER A 194 15.60 -5.22 -11.43
N HIS A 195 16.68 -5.02 -10.66
CA HIS A 195 16.85 -3.86 -9.81
C HIS A 195 16.88 -2.56 -10.63
N ASP A 196 17.64 -2.53 -11.73
CA ASP A 196 17.69 -1.38 -12.65
C ASP A 196 16.35 -1.12 -13.33
N GLY A 197 15.63 -2.18 -13.73
CA GLY A 197 14.28 -2.08 -14.26
C GLY A 197 13.35 -1.35 -13.29
N LEU A 198 13.34 -1.74 -12.02
CA LEU A 198 12.53 -1.08 -10.99
C LEU A 198 12.95 0.37 -10.73
N ARG A 199 14.26 0.61 -10.60
CA ARG A 199 14.82 1.95 -10.38
C ARG A 199 14.44 2.91 -11.49
N LEU A 200 14.58 2.49 -12.74
CA LEU A 200 14.36 3.33 -13.91
C LEU A 200 12.88 3.43 -14.31
N SER A 201 12.09 2.38 -14.03
CA SER A 201 10.71 2.31 -14.54
C SER A 201 9.62 2.56 -13.50
N ALA A 202 9.88 2.36 -12.21
CA ALA A 202 8.83 2.32 -11.19
C ALA A 202 8.99 3.31 -10.03
N ILE A 203 10.17 3.37 -9.42
CA ILE A 203 10.36 4.13 -8.17
C ILE A 203 10.29 5.64 -8.45
N GLY A 204 9.39 6.33 -7.76
CA GLY A 204 9.22 7.79 -7.87
C GLY A 204 8.61 8.27 -9.19
N ARG A 205 8.13 7.36 -10.05
CA ARG A 205 7.49 7.71 -11.34
C ARG A 205 5.98 7.66 -11.23
N VAL A 206 5.28 8.50 -11.98
CA VAL A 206 3.82 8.42 -12.09
C VAL A 206 3.44 7.09 -12.72
N ALA A 207 2.47 6.37 -12.15
CA ALA A 207 1.94 5.18 -12.78
C ALA A 207 1.20 5.53 -14.07
N GLN A 208 1.44 4.77 -15.16
CA GLN A 208 0.78 5.04 -16.44
C GLN A 208 -0.75 5.03 -16.34
N GLY A 209 -1.32 4.17 -15.49
CA GLY A 209 -2.77 4.14 -15.26
C GLY A 209 -3.29 5.30 -14.42
N ALA A 210 -2.43 5.98 -13.66
CA ALA A 210 -2.79 7.11 -12.80
C ALA A 210 -2.52 8.48 -13.45
N ASN A 211 -1.82 8.52 -14.59
CA ASN A 211 -1.37 9.75 -15.21
C ASN A 211 -2.54 10.48 -15.91
N THR A 212 -2.88 11.66 -15.40
CA THR A 212 -3.98 12.51 -15.87
C THR A 212 -3.52 13.75 -16.62
N GLY A 213 -2.21 14.02 -16.65
CA GLY A 213 -1.67 15.27 -17.17
C GLY A 213 -0.46 15.12 -18.09
N ALA A 214 0.03 16.27 -18.57
CA ALA A 214 1.28 16.34 -19.34
C ALA A 214 2.53 16.02 -18.50
N ARG A 215 2.39 15.91 -17.17
CA ARG A 215 3.48 15.71 -16.20
C ARG A 215 3.63 14.25 -15.80
N ALA A 216 3.80 13.36 -16.78
CA ALA A 216 3.95 11.91 -16.59
C ALA A 216 5.17 11.46 -15.73
N PHE A 217 6.00 12.38 -15.23
CA PHE A 217 7.25 12.08 -14.55
C PHE A 217 7.31 12.53 -13.10
N THR A 218 6.40 13.38 -12.65
CA THR A 218 6.41 13.90 -11.28
C THR A 218 5.12 13.51 -10.60
N PRO A 219 5.15 12.57 -9.64
CA PRO A 219 3.97 12.25 -8.84
C PRO A 219 3.36 13.49 -8.21
N ALA A 220 2.04 13.58 -8.25
CA ALA A 220 1.35 14.57 -7.43
C ALA A 220 1.43 14.18 -5.96
N SER A 221 1.37 15.17 -5.07
CA SER A 221 1.08 14.90 -3.66
C SER A 221 -0.29 14.27 -3.52
N ASP A 222 -0.49 13.47 -2.47
CA ASP A 222 -1.79 12.86 -2.16
C ASP A 222 -2.89 13.93 -2.16
N GLY A 223 -3.84 13.79 -3.09
CA GLY A 223 -4.93 14.73 -3.30
C GLY A 223 -6.28 14.22 -2.79
N PRO A 224 -7.34 15.05 -2.86
CA PRO A 224 -8.69 14.64 -2.47
C PRO A 224 -9.31 13.63 -3.44
N VAL A 225 -8.76 13.49 -4.66
CA VAL A 225 -9.17 12.47 -5.64
C VAL A 225 -8.13 11.36 -5.61
N PHE A 226 -8.59 10.14 -5.36
CA PHE A 226 -7.72 8.96 -5.37
C PHE A 226 -7.14 8.72 -6.76
N GLY A 227 -5.86 8.33 -6.82
CA GLY A 227 -5.25 7.82 -8.06
C GLY A 227 -4.83 8.86 -9.09
N VAL A 228 -4.99 10.16 -8.84
CA VAL A 228 -4.55 11.22 -9.77
C VAL A 228 -3.04 11.40 -9.66
N ASP A 229 -2.32 11.18 -10.77
CA ASP A 229 -0.87 11.30 -10.90
C ASP A 229 -0.09 10.58 -9.79
N MET A 230 -0.65 9.47 -9.29
CA MET A 230 -0.09 8.69 -8.19
C MET A 230 1.23 8.02 -8.59
N ALA A 231 2.19 8.00 -7.68
CA ALA A 231 3.45 7.29 -7.89
C ALA A 231 3.19 5.79 -8.08
N LEU A 232 3.90 5.14 -9.00
CA LEU A 232 3.85 3.70 -9.16
C LEU A 232 4.36 3.00 -7.91
N ILE A 233 5.52 3.46 -7.42
CA ILE A 233 6.08 3.15 -6.11
C ILE A 233 6.50 4.48 -5.47
N ALA A 234 5.91 4.81 -4.33
CA ALA A 234 6.30 5.93 -3.47
C ALA A 234 7.16 5.42 -2.30
N PRO A 235 8.50 5.61 -2.34
CA PRO A 235 9.39 5.29 -1.23
C PRO A 235 8.85 5.75 0.12
N GLY A 236 8.77 4.84 1.08
CA GLY A 236 8.31 5.11 2.44
C GLY A 236 6.79 5.21 2.61
N ASN A 237 6.00 5.22 1.53
CA ASN A 237 4.56 5.39 1.58
C ASN A 237 3.82 4.38 0.68
N PRO A 238 3.55 3.16 1.17
CA PRO A 238 2.77 2.17 0.41
C PRO A 238 1.34 2.61 0.14
N GLY A 239 0.73 3.44 1.01
CA GLY A 239 -0.57 4.05 0.76
C GLY A 239 -0.56 4.99 -0.44
N ALA A 240 0.56 5.66 -0.73
CA ALA A 240 0.73 6.49 -1.92
C ALA A 240 1.29 5.72 -3.14
N SER A 241 1.37 4.39 -3.08
CA SER A 241 1.92 3.56 -4.16
C SER A 241 0.83 2.85 -4.97
N TRP A 242 0.64 3.26 -6.23
CA TRP A 242 -0.34 2.69 -7.16
C TRP A 242 -0.22 1.18 -7.33
N LEU A 243 1.02 0.65 -7.27
CA LEU A 243 1.28 -0.79 -7.34
C LEU A 243 0.50 -1.58 -6.29
N MET A 244 0.35 -1.07 -5.07
CA MET A 244 -0.36 -1.77 -3.99
C MET A 244 -1.82 -1.99 -4.33
N TYR A 245 -2.48 -0.98 -4.89
CA TYR A 245 -3.88 -1.05 -5.28
C TYR A 245 -4.10 -1.92 -6.51
N LYS A 246 -3.16 -1.91 -7.48
CA LYS A 246 -3.22 -2.84 -8.61
C LYS A 246 -3.04 -4.30 -8.17
N ILE A 247 -2.18 -4.57 -7.19
CA ILE A 247 -2.02 -5.91 -6.59
C ILE A 247 -3.28 -6.36 -5.88
N GLU A 248 -3.93 -5.46 -5.12
CA GLU A 248 -5.15 -5.77 -4.38
C GLU A 248 -6.41 -5.93 -5.26
N MET A 249 -6.44 -5.26 -6.40
CA MET A 249 -7.50 -5.44 -7.40
C MET A 249 -7.35 -6.74 -8.18
N ALA A 250 -6.14 -7.31 -8.30
CA ALA A 250 -5.90 -8.47 -9.13
C ALA A 250 -6.79 -9.67 -8.71
N PRO A 251 -7.47 -10.32 -9.67
CA PRO A 251 -8.42 -11.37 -9.37
C PRO A 251 -7.69 -12.60 -8.80
N LEU A 252 -8.42 -13.41 -8.03
CA LEU A 252 -7.99 -14.76 -7.66
C LEU A 252 -7.83 -15.60 -8.94
N PRO A 253 -7.06 -16.71 -8.93
CA PRO A 253 -6.72 -17.37 -10.18
C PRO A 253 -8.02 -17.83 -10.85
N VAL A 254 -8.23 -17.37 -12.08
CA VAL A 254 -9.15 -18.05 -12.98
C VAL A 254 -8.42 -19.33 -13.39
N VAL A 255 -9.00 -20.46 -13.02
CA VAL A 255 -8.54 -21.80 -13.37
C VAL A 255 -8.60 -21.94 -14.89
N ASP A 256 -7.50 -21.63 -15.58
CA ASP A 256 -7.14 -22.12 -16.92
C ASP A 256 -6.05 -21.22 -17.50
N ALA A 257 -4.86 -21.33 -16.93
CA ALA A 257 -3.72 -20.66 -17.47
C ALA A 257 -2.70 -21.72 -17.89
N GLY A 258 -2.49 -21.79 -19.20
CA GLY A 258 -1.67 -22.80 -19.85
C GLY A 258 -0.19 -22.80 -19.42
N PRO A 259 0.64 -23.65 -20.04
CA PRO A 259 2.03 -23.85 -19.62
C PRO A 259 2.85 -22.55 -19.63
N GLN A 260 3.66 -22.38 -18.59
CA GLN A 260 4.55 -21.24 -18.37
C GLN A 260 5.62 -21.14 -19.47
N PRO A 261 5.88 -19.94 -20.05
CA PRO A 261 7.09 -19.73 -20.84
C PRO A 261 8.33 -19.72 -19.93
N ALA A 262 9.38 -20.44 -20.33
CA ALA A 262 10.65 -20.47 -19.61
C ALA A 262 11.44 -19.18 -19.84
N TYR A 263 11.87 -18.53 -18.75
CA TYR A 263 12.84 -17.43 -18.78
C TYR A 263 14.13 -17.86 -18.07
N VAL A 264 15.26 -17.51 -18.67
CA VAL A 264 16.59 -17.73 -18.10
C VAL A 264 17.15 -16.35 -17.72
N CYS A 265 16.81 -15.87 -16.53
CA CYS A 265 17.79 -15.10 -15.75
C CYS A 265 18.76 -16.11 -15.12
N LYS A 266 20.01 -15.74 -14.84
CA LYS A 266 21.05 -16.70 -14.44
C LYS A 266 20.77 -17.47 -13.14
N ARG A 267 19.77 -17.09 -12.35
CA ARG A 267 19.14 -17.95 -11.34
C ARG A 267 17.89 -18.64 -11.92
N PRO A 268 17.99 -19.90 -12.36
CA PRO A 268 16.82 -20.66 -12.77
C PRO A 268 15.96 -20.98 -11.54
N GLY A 269 14.70 -20.51 -11.55
CA GLY A 269 13.61 -21.12 -10.79
C GLY A 269 13.79 -21.22 -9.27
N ALA A 270 14.52 -20.31 -8.63
CA ALA A 270 14.55 -20.26 -7.17
C ALA A 270 13.12 -20.04 -6.66
N ALA A 271 12.62 -20.97 -5.85
CA ALA A 271 11.32 -20.83 -5.21
C ALA A 271 11.28 -19.50 -4.44
N VAL A 272 10.14 -18.82 -4.43
CA VAL A 272 9.93 -17.65 -3.58
C VAL A 272 10.17 -18.11 -2.14
N PRO A 273 11.19 -17.58 -1.43
CA PRO A 273 11.50 -18.05 -0.09
C PRO A 273 10.33 -17.76 0.83
N THR A 274 10.05 -18.71 1.73
CA THR A 274 9.10 -18.46 2.80
C THR A 274 9.76 -17.47 3.77
N PRO A 275 9.10 -16.35 4.11
CA PRO A 275 9.63 -15.41 5.07
C PRO A 275 10.00 -16.09 6.40
N ALA A 276 11.17 -15.76 6.95
CA ALA A 276 11.58 -16.25 8.27
C ALA A 276 10.61 -15.81 9.39
N GLN A 277 9.99 -14.64 9.20
CA GLN A 277 8.98 -14.09 10.09
C GLN A 277 7.77 -13.61 9.26
N PRO A 278 6.58 -14.18 9.46
CA PRO A 278 5.37 -13.70 8.80
C PRO A 278 4.96 -12.35 9.40
N TYR A 279 4.38 -11.49 8.57
CA TYR A 279 3.70 -10.29 9.06
C TYR A 279 2.41 -10.70 9.79
N GLN A 280 2.17 -10.05 10.94
CA GLN A 280 0.94 -10.17 11.71
C GLN A 280 0.51 -8.77 12.15
N ALA A 281 -0.69 -8.34 11.72
CA ALA A 281 -1.27 -7.10 12.22
C ALA A 281 -1.57 -7.21 13.72
N LEU A 282 -1.30 -6.13 14.45
CA LEU A 282 -1.57 -5.99 15.88
C LEU A 282 -3.07 -5.75 16.15
N ALA A 283 -3.75 -5.04 15.24
CA ALA A 283 -5.19 -4.80 15.35
C ALA A 283 -5.98 -6.02 14.87
N SER A 284 -6.92 -6.51 15.69
CA SER A 284 -7.78 -7.65 15.36
C SER A 284 -9.26 -7.32 15.62
N PRO A 285 -10.20 -7.80 14.77
CA PRO A 285 -9.97 -8.55 13.54
C PRO A 285 -9.36 -7.67 12.44
N TRP A 286 -8.59 -8.31 11.56
CA TRP A 286 -8.15 -7.76 10.29
C TRP A 286 -8.41 -8.79 9.19
N ASN A 287 -8.54 -8.32 7.96
CA ASN A 287 -8.85 -9.16 6.82
C ASN A 287 -7.60 -9.28 5.95
N ASP A 288 -7.17 -10.51 5.69
CA ASP A 288 -6.04 -10.78 4.79
C ASP A 288 -6.36 -10.50 3.32
N ARG A 289 -7.64 -10.29 3.00
CA ARG A 289 -8.17 -10.01 1.66
C ARG A 289 -9.37 -9.08 1.69
N ALA A 290 -9.50 -8.25 0.67
CA ALA A 290 -10.76 -7.55 0.41
C ALA A 290 -11.85 -8.51 -0.06
N SER A 291 -13.09 -8.21 0.31
CA SER A 291 -14.26 -8.90 -0.25
C SER A 291 -14.41 -8.55 -1.74
N ASP A 292 -15.13 -9.37 -2.50
CA ASP A 292 -15.38 -9.11 -3.92
C ASP A 292 -16.05 -7.75 -4.15
N ALA A 293 -17.00 -7.39 -3.28
CA ALA A 293 -17.64 -6.08 -3.32
C ALA A 293 -16.64 -4.93 -3.09
N GLU A 294 -15.67 -5.10 -2.19
CA GLU A 294 -14.66 -4.08 -1.95
C GLU A 294 -13.62 -4.00 -3.05
N ARG A 295 -13.24 -5.13 -3.66
CA ARG A 295 -12.38 -5.14 -4.85
C ARG A 295 -13.05 -4.51 -6.06
N GLY A 296 -14.35 -4.79 -6.27
CA GLY A 296 -15.14 -4.14 -7.31
C GLY A 296 -15.13 -2.62 -7.15
N ARG A 297 -15.40 -2.14 -5.92
CA ARG A 297 -15.28 -0.71 -5.60
C ARG A 297 -13.87 -0.18 -5.85
N LEU A 298 -12.83 -0.90 -5.43
CA LEU A 298 -11.45 -0.49 -5.75
C LEU A 298 -11.23 -0.36 -7.26
N GLY A 299 -11.78 -1.28 -8.06
CA GLY A 299 -11.72 -1.24 -9.52
C GLY A 299 -12.40 -0.03 -10.17
N ASP A 300 -13.43 0.52 -9.53
CA ASP A 300 -14.08 1.76 -10.00
C ASP A 300 -13.16 3.00 -9.87
N TYR A 301 -12.19 2.97 -8.94
CA TYR A 301 -11.26 4.09 -8.69
C TYR A 301 -9.84 3.85 -9.21
N VAL A 302 -9.44 2.59 -9.44
CA VAL A 302 -8.12 2.24 -9.98
C VAL A 302 -8.22 2.09 -11.51
N LEU A 303 -8.05 3.20 -12.21
CA LEU A 303 -8.10 3.29 -13.67
C LEU A 303 -7.37 2.16 -14.42
N GLY A 304 -8.00 1.70 -15.51
CA GLY A 304 -7.53 0.60 -16.34
C GLY A 304 -7.93 -0.78 -15.79
N ARG A 305 -7.79 -1.81 -16.63
CA ARG A 305 -8.20 -3.17 -16.26
C ARG A 305 -7.40 -3.72 -15.07
N GLU A 306 -8.00 -4.71 -14.40
CA GLU A 306 -7.29 -5.57 -13.46
C GLU A 306 -6.06 -6.18 -14.14
N MET A 307 -4.95 -6.30 -13.42
CA MET A 307 -3.76 -6.96 -13.95
C MET A 307 -3.92 -8.46 -13.71
N PRO A 308 -4.18 -9.27 -14.74
CA PRO A 308 -4.20 -10.71 -14.55
C PRO A 308 -2.80 -11.14 -14.15
N TYR A 309 -2.71 -12.05 -13.17
CA TYR A 309 -1.47 -12.77 -12.96
C TYR A 309 -1.11 -13.54 -14.25
N PRO A 310 0.18 -13.78 -14.52
CA PRO A 310 0.59 -14.82 -15.46
C PRO A 310 -0.07 -16.16 -15.08
N PRO A 311 0.16 -17.28 -15.80
CA PRO A 311 -0.46 -18.57 -15.51
C PRO A 311 -0.20 -19.23 -14.13
N VAL A 312 0.27 -18.45 -13.17
CA VAL A 312 0.63 -18.77 -11.81
C VAL A 312 -0.46 -18.32 -10.83
N GLN A 313 -0.43 -18.93 -9.64
CA GLN A 313 -1.25 -18.54 -8.49
C GLN A 313 -1.06 -17.04 -8.15
N PRO A 314 -2.10 -16.36 -7.64
CA PRO A 314 -2.00 -14.99 -7.18
C PRO A 314 -1.00 -14.86 -6.03
N LEU A 315 -0.60 -13.62 -5.73
CA LEU A 315 0.20 -13.33 -4.55
C LEU A 315 -0.56 -13.75 -3.29
N THR A 316 0.13 -14.47 -2.42
CA THR A 316 -0.30 -14.74 -1.04
C THR A 316 -0.29 -13.45 -0.23
N PHE A 317 -1.00 -13.43 0.91
CA PHE A 317 -0.96 -12.28 1.82
C PHE A 317 0.46 -11.91 2.24
N GLN A 318 1.29 -12.90 2.56
CA GLN A 318 2.69 -12.67 2.98
C GLN A 318 3.56 -12.12 1.85
N GLU A 319 3.40 -12.59 0.61
CA GLU A 319 4.12 -12.03 -0.55
C GLU A 319 3.72 -10.56 -0.78
N ARG A 320 2.43 -10.21 -0.66
CA ARG A 320 1.95 -8.82 -0.79
C ARG A 320 2.49 -7.93 0.33
N GLN A 321 2.48 -8.44 1.57
CA GLN A 321 3.06 -7.73 2.71
C GLN A 321 4.57 -7.52 2.56
N ARG A 322 5.32 -8.47 1.98
CA ARG A 322 6.75 -8.28 1.73
C ARG A 322 7.02 -7.12 0.78
N ILE A 323 6.23 -6.99 -0.29
CA ILE A 323 6.32 -5.83 -1.18
C ILE A 323 5.95 -4.54 -0.42
N ARG A 324 4.86 -4.56 0.37
CA ARG A 324 4.45 -3.40 1.19
C ARG A 324 5.55 -2.95 2.14
N MET A 325 6.14 -3.87 2.90
CA MET A 325 7.20 -3.61 3.88
C MET A 325 8.45 -3.05 3.20
N TRP A 326 8.81 -3.56 2.01
CA TRP A 326 9.92 -3.01 1.24
C TRP A 326 9.65 -1.56 0.81
N ILE A 327 8.42 -1.24 0.39
CA ILE A 327 8.05 0.14 0.10
C ILE A 327 8.11 1.00 1.37
N THR A 328 7.56 0.54 2.50
CA THR A 328 7.66 1.22 3.80
C THR A 328 9.11 1.51 4.19
N ALA A 329 10.03 0.59 3.89
CA ALA A 329 11.47 0.74 4.14
C ALA A 329 12.20 1.65 3.12
N GLY A 330 11.48 2.39 2.29
CA GLY A 330 12.06 3.32 1.31
C GLY A 330 12.21 2.76 -0.09
N ALA A 331 11.72 1.55 -0.36
CA ALA A 331 11.82 0.87 -1.65
C ALA A 331 13.26 0.82 -2.21
N GLU A 332 14.26 0.71 -1.34
CA GLU A 332 15.66 0.66 -1.77
C GLU A 332 15.92 -0.58 -2.61
N VAL A 333 16.61 -0.40 -3.73
CA VAL A 333 17.05 -1.49 -4.60
C VAL A 333 18.57 -1.55 -4.59
N ARG A 334 19.10 -2.77 -4.61
CA ARG A 334 20.53 -3.03 -4.75
C ARG A 334 20.74 -4.04 -5.86
N ASP A 335 21.93 -4.04 -6.46
CA ASP A 335 22.28 -5.07 -7.42
C ASP A 335 22.29 -6.44 -6.72
N CYS A 336 21.50 -7.37 -7.25
CA CYS A 336 21.38 -8.72 -6.75
C CYS A 336 22.34 -9.70 -7.45
N GLY A 337 23.20 -9.21 -8.36
CA GLY A 337 24.26 -9.97 -9.01
C GLY A 337 23.84 -10.77 -10.24
N ASP A 338 22.58 -10.66 -10.69
CA ASP A 338 21.96 -11.65 -11.60
C ASP A 338 21.39 -11.09 -12.92
N CYS A 339 21.26 -9.76 -13.10
CA CYS A 339 20.71 -9.14 -14.31
C CYS A 339 21.35 -7.76 -14.60
N THR A 340 22.41 -7.70 -15.39
CA THR A 340 22.88 -6.42 -15.96
C THR A 340 22.04 -6.07 -17.18
N VAL A 341 21.55 -4.83 -17.28
CA VAL A 341 21.01 -4.29 -18.53
C VAL A 341 22.16 -4.27 -19.54
N VAL A 342 22.04 -5.03 -20.62
CA VAL A 342 22.92 -4.83 -21.77
C VAL A 342 22.46 -3.52 -22.39
N GLU A 343 23.20 -2.43 -22.18
CA GLU A 343 22.96 -1.18 -22.90
C GLU A 343 22.88 -1.51 -24.40
N PRO A 344 21.91 -0.94 -25.15
CA PRO A 344 21.96 -1.04 -26.60
C PRO A 344 23.33 -0.48 -27.03
N PRO A 345 24.08 -1.18 -27.91
CA PRO A 345 25.31 -0.61 -28.44
C PRO A 345 24.96 0.78 -28.99
N ASP A 346 25.72 1.78 -28.54
CA ASP A 346 25.50 3.19 -28.86
C ASP A 346 25.03 3.32 -30.31
N GLY A 347 23.81 3.82 -30.48
CA GLY A 347 23.32 4.26 -31.77
C GLY A 347 24.23 5.37 -32.24
N GLY A 348 25.28 4.99 -32.96
CA GLY A 348 26.26 5.90 -33.53
C GLY A 348 25.53 7.02 -34.28
N THR A 349 25.87 8.25 -33.89
CA THR A 349 25.56 9.47 -34.62
C THR A 349 26.06 9.43 -36.05
#